data_AF-A0A2U3I570-F1
#
_entry.id   AF-A0A2U3I570-F1
#
_cell.length_a   1.000
_cell.length_b   1.000
_cell.length_c   1.000
_cell.angle_alpha   90.00
_cell.angle_beta   90.00
_cell.angle_gamma   90.00
#
_symmetry.space_group_name_H-M   'P 1'
#
loop_
_entity.id
_entity.type
_entity.pdbx_description
1 polymer ?
#
loop_
_entity_poly.entity_id
_entity_poly.type
_entity_poly.pdbx_seq_one_letter_code
_entity_poly.pdbx_strand_id
1 'polypeptide(L)'
;MPMNIAARETPATPADMPALDESRIVRACERGFVPDALVRAGMRLLIRRRLIDEHASDNALRTEAFDRLLAELRASPIAIATQAANAQHYELPDAFFEAHLGPRVKYSCGFYPRGGETLAQAELAMLECYAERAQLADGQRILDLGCGWGSFALWAAERYPRAQIVALSNAHGQRAFIEARARQRGIVNLSVMTGDIVDFEFGRAEAPFDRIVSIEMFEHMKHYGLLLAKIARWLADDGRLFVHHFAHETLAYHFTSRDGGDWMSRYFFTGGTMPSASLLLHFQDDLRVTRQWWINGTHYARTANQWLAALDAARDRVLPMFSDVYGDAAAIWFQRWRMFYMAVAELFGYARGGEWGVAQVLFEKRPMKVTS
;
A
#
# COMPACT_ATOMS: atom_id res chain seq x y z
N MET A 1 -9.05 -49.43 56.24
CA MET A 1 -7.90 -48.74 55.64
C MET A 1 -7.76 -49.16 54.19
N PRO A 2 -7.94 -48.24 53.23
CA PRO A 2 -7.31 -48.38 51.93
C PRO A 2 -6.31 -47.24 51.68
N MET A 3 -5.13 -47.64 51.24
CA MET A 3 -4.02 -46.81 50.81
C MET A 3 -4.36 -46.00 49.56
N ASN A 4 -3.91 -44.75 49.61
CA ASN A 4 -3.92 -43.74 48.57
C ASN A 4 -2.96 -44.15 47.42
N ILE A 5 -3.44 -44.27 46.19
CA ILE A 5 -2.60 -44.37 44.99
C ILE A 5 -2.50 -42.96 44.40
N ALA A 6 -1.34 -42.34 44.59
CA ALA A 6 -1.01 -41.05 44.01
C ALA A 6 -1.00 -41.12 42.47
N ALA A 7 -1.76 -40.22 41.84
CA ALA A 7 -1.71 -39.97 40.41
C ALA A 7 -0.34 -39.38 40.03
N ARG A 8 0.29 -39.94 39.01
CA ARG A 8 1.50 -39.39 38.38
C ARG A 8 1.13 -38.11 37.63
N GLU A 9 1.81 -37.02 37.96
CA GLU A 9 1.75 -35.75 37.24
C GLU A 9 2.33 -35.89 35.83
N THR A 10 1.55 -35.47 34.84
CA THR A 10 1.97 -35.20 33.46
C THR A 10 2.84 -33.94 33.41
N PRO A 11 3.87 -33.87 32.55
CA PRO A 11 4.70 -32.67 32.44
C PRO A 11 3.89 -31.49 31.88
N ALA A 12 4.05 -30.32 32.49
CA ALA A 12 3.39 -29.09 32.08
C ALA A 12 3.72 -28.71 30.62
N THR A 13 2.69 -28.34 29.87
CA THR A 13 2.77 -27.76 28.53
C THR A 13 3.17 -26.27 28.63
N PRO A 14 3.73 -25.64 27.57
CA PRO A 14 4.30 -24.28 27.64
C PRO A 14 3.30 -23.12 27.77
N ALA A 15 2.11 -23.32 28.36
CA ALA A 15 1.01 -22.37 28.32
C ALA A 15 0.92 -21.42 29.54
N ASP A 16 1.71 -21.61 30.60
CA ASP A 16 1.55 -20.83 31.83
C ASP A 16 2.60 -19.71 31.99
N MET A 17 2.67 -18.83 31.00
CA MET A 17 3.23 -17.48 31.18
C MET A 17 2.05 -16.51 31.30
N PRO A 18 2.02 -15.64 32.34
CA PRO A 18 0.92 -14.69 32.48
C PRO A 18 0.82 -13.81 31.23
N ALA A 19 -0.33 -13.86 30.55
CA ALA A 19 -0.62 -13.01 29.41
C ALA A 19 -0.50 -11.54 29.85
N LEU A 20 0.56 -10.87 29.40
CA LEU A 20 0.71 -9.43 29.58
C LEU A 20 -0.45 -8.76 28.86
N ASP A 21 -1.15 -7.85 29.55
CA ASP A 21 -2.21 -7.01 28.95
C ASP A 21 -1.64 -6.30 27.71
N GLU A 22 -2.03 -6.77 26.51
CA GLU A 22 -1.55 -6.28 25.22
C GLU A 22 -1.72 -4.76 25.11
N SER A 23 -2.76 -4.20 25.76
CA SER A 23 -3.00 -2.75 25.82
C SER A 23 -1.90 -1.99 26.56
N ARG A 24 -1.28 -2.57 27.60
CA ARG A 24 -0.21 -1.90 28.37
C ARG A 24 1.11 -1.91 27.63
N ILE A 25 1.46 -3.01 26.97
CA ILE A 25 2.68 -3.10 26.15
C ILE A 25 2.59 -2.12 24.98
N VAL A 26 1.47 -2.12 24.25
CA VAL A 26 1.25 -1.21 23.13
C VAL A 26 1.37 0.24 23.60
N ARG A 27 0.75 0.62 24.73
CA ARG A 27 0.91 1.97 25.30
C ARG A 27 2.35 2.31 25.68
N ALA A 28 3.13 1.35 26.16
CA ALA A 28 4.54 1.58 26.46
C ALA A 28 5.37 1.79 25.17
N CYS A 29 5.08 1.03 24.12
CA CYS A 29 5.68 1.21 22.79
C CYS A 29 5.32 2.58 22.19
N GLU A 30 4.04 2.98 22.27
CA GLU A 30 3.53 4.27 21.79
C GLU A 30 4.12 5.48 22.54
N ARG A 31 4.58 5.27 23.78
CA ARG A 31 5.28 6.30 24.56
C ARG A 31 6.79 6.31 24.33
N GLY A 32 7.32 5.38 23.53
CA GLY A 32 8.75 5.27 23.25
C GLY A 32 9.57 4.73 24.43
N PHE A 33 8.95 4.05 25.41
CA PHE A 33 9.65 3.48 26.56
C PHE A 33 10.29 2.12 26.27
N VAL A 34 9.94 1.51 25.14
CA VAL A 34 10.45 0.19 24.72
C VAL A 34 11.48 0.40 23.61
N PRO A 35 12.70 -0.14 23.72
CA PRO A 35 13.70 -0.10 22.65
C PRO A 35 13.18 -0.67 21.32
N ASP A 36 13.49 -0.01 20.21
CA ASP A 36 13.03 -0.40 18.87
C ASP A 36 13.32 -1.87 18.53
N ALA A 37 14.45 -2.42 19.00
CA ALA A 37 14.79 -3.83 18.80
C ALA A 37 13.76 -4.79 19.42
N LEU A 38 13.22 -4.46 20.60
CA LEU A 38 12.18 -5.24 21.26
C LEU A 38 10.82 -5.03 20.60
N VAL A 39 10.50 -3.80 20.18
CA VAL A 39 9.29 -3.50 19.41
C VAL A 39 9.26 -4.33 18.13
N ARG A 40 10.35 -4.34 17.37
CA ARG A 40 10.51 -5.13 16.14
C ARG A 40 10.46 -6.63 16.40
N ALA A 41 11.02 -7.10 17.51
CA ALA A 41 10.90 -8.51 17.89
C ALA A 41 9.43 -8.90 18.12
N GLY A 42 8.65 -8.05 18.82
CA GLY A 42 7.21 -8.23 18.98
C GLY A 42 6.46 -8.24 17.65
N MET A 43 6.77 -7.30 16.74
CA MET A 43 6.18 -7.27 15.39
C MET A 43 6.42 -8.57 14.62
N ARG A 44 7.63 -9.14 14.67
CA ARG A 44 7.93 -10.43 14.02
C ARG A 44 7.12 -11.58 14.59
N LEU A 45 6.80 -11.57 15.88
CA LEU A 45 5.92 -12.57 16.50
C LEU A 45 4.49 -12.43 15.99
N LEU A 46 3.98 -11.20 15.88
CA LEU A 46 2.64 -10.93 15.32
C LEU A 46 2.57 -11.32 13.84
N ILE A 47 3.62 -11.05 13.06
CA ILE A 47 3.72 -11.47 11.64
C ILE A 47 3.68 -13.00 11.52
N ARG A 48 4.44 -13.72 12.35
CA ARG A 48 4.39 -15.20 12.41
C ARG A 48 2.99 -15.69 12.74
N ARG A 49 2.33 -15.05 13.71
CA ARG A 49 0.97 -15.41 14.11
C ARG A 49 -0.02 -15.20 12.97
N ARG A 50 0.09 -14.07 12.24
CA ARG A 50 -0.73 -13.79 11.05
C ARG A 50 -0.60 -14.89 9.98
N LEU A 51 0.60 -15.38 9.71
CA LEU A 51 0.79 -16.49 8.75
C LEU A 51 0.05 -17.77 9.17
N ILE A 52 0.02 -18.06 10.47
CA ILE A 52 -0.73 -19.21 11.02
C ILE A 52 -2.24 -18.97 10.89
N ASP A 53 -2.72 -17.79 11.30
CA ASP A 53 -4.13 -17.44 11.28
C ASP A 53 -4.72 -17.43 9.86
N GLU A 54 -3.91 -17.04 8.87
CA GLU A 54 -4.29 -17.03 7.45
C GLU A 54 -3.91 -18.33 6.72
N HIS A 55 -3.63 -19.41 7.47
CA HIS A 55 -3.43 -20.75 6.94
C HIS A 55 -2.27 -20.89 5.93
N ALA A 56 -1.16 -20.14 6.12
CA ALA A 56 -0.01 -20.15 5.20
C ALA A 56 0.53 -21.56 4.89
N SER A 57 0.49 -22.46 5.87
CA SER A 57 0.99 -23.85 5.78
C SER A 57 -0.06 -24.90 5.40
N ASP A 58 -1.33 -24.52 5.23
CA ASP A 58 -2.42 -25.44 4.86
C ASP A 58 -3.04 -25.03 3.53
N ASN A 59 -2.69 -25.78 2.48
CA ASN A 59 -3.14 -25.47 1.12
C ASN A 59 -4.66 -25.57 0.95
N ALA A 60 -5.32 -26.51 1.64
CA ALA A 60 -6.76 -26.71 1.51
C ALA A 60 -7.52 -25.55 2.15
N LEU A 61 -7.19 -25.23 3.41
CA LEU A 61 -7.81 -24.12 4.13
C LEU A 61 -7.50 -22.77 3.47
N ARG A 62 -6.27 -22.56 2.97
CA ARG A 62 -5.90 -21.36 2.22
C ARG A 62 -6.74 -21.20 0.95
N THR A 63 -6.97 -22.29 0.21
CA THR A 63 -7.78 -22.25 -1.01
C THR A 63 -9.23 -21.88 -0.69
N GLU A 64 -9.82 -22.52 0.32
CA GLU A 64 -11.18 -22.20 0.76
C GLU A 64 -11.32 -20.75 1.27
N ALA A 65 -10.33 -20.25 2.01
CA ALA A 65 -10.31 -18.86 2.47
C ALA A 65 -10.23 -17.88 1.31
N PHE A 66 -9.38 -18.17 0.32
CA PHE A 66 -9.26 -17.37 -0.89
C PHE A 66 -10.54 -17.36 -1.72
N ASP A 67 -11.21 -18.50 -1.89
CA ASP A 67 -12.50 -18.59 -2.61
C ASP A 67 -13.60 -17.79 -1.91
N ARG A 68 -13.67 -17.84 -0.57
CA ARG A 68 -14.59 -17.01 0.22
C ARG A 68 -14.31 -15.52 0.01
N LEU A 69 -13.05 -15.11 0.08
CA LEU A 69 -12.66 -13.72 -0.17
C LEU A 69 -13.03 -13.27 -1.59
N LEU A 70 -12.78 -14.10 -2.60
CA LEU A 70 -13.16 -13.79 -3.98
C LEU A 70 -14.67 -13.58 -4.13
N ALA A 71 -15.48 -14.42 -3.49
CA ALA A 71 -16.94 -14.26 -3.50
C ALA A 71 -17.37 -12.96 -2.81
N GLU A 72 -16.77 -12.61 -1.67
CA GLU A 72 -17.02 -11.36 -0.95
C GLU A 72 -16.64 -10.12 -1.77
N LEU A 73 -15.46 -10.11 -2.38
CA LEU A 73 -14.99 -9.01 -3.23
C LEU A 73 -15.91 -8.79 -4.43
N ARG A 74 -16.44 -9.86 -5.03
CA ARG A 74 -17.43 -9.80 -6.14
C ARG A 74 -18.83 -9.35 -5.69
N ALA A 75 -19.14 -9.43 -4.40
CA ALA A 75 -20.40 -8.94 -3.85
C ALA A 75 -20.29 -7.51 -3.28
N SER A 76 -19.07 -6.99 -3.15
CA SER A 76 -18.79 -5.68 -2.55
C SER A 76 -19.03 -4.52 -3.52
N PRO A 77 -19.15 -3.27 -3.03
CA PRO A 77 -18.97 -2.09 -3.88
C PRO A 77 -17.51 -1.94 -4.34
N ILE A 78 -17.22 -0.99 -5.25
CA ILE A 78 -15.85 -0.72 -5.74
C ILE A 78 -14.89 -0.42 -4.58
N ALA A 79 -15.32 0.39 -3.61
CA ALA A 79 -14.56 0.71 -2.41
C ALA A 79 -15.51 0.82 -1.20
N ILE A 80 -14.95 0.61 0.00
CA ILE A 80 -15.64 0.82 1.27
C ILE A 80 -14.83 1.83 2.10
N ALA A 81 -15.49 2.60 2.95
CA ALA A 81 -14.85 3.49 3.92
C ALA A 81 -13.85 4.50 3.33
N THR A 82 -14.08 5.01 2.10
CA THR A 82 -13.16 5.93 1.40
C THR A 82 -12.83 7.18 2.21
N GLN A 83 -13.82 7.75 2.92
CA GLN A 83 -13.62 8.92 3.78
C GLN A 83 -12.79 8.61 5.04
N ALA A 84 -13.01 7.45 5.67
CA ALA A 84 -12.29 7.07 6.90
C ALA A 84 -10.82 6.74 6.61
N ALA A 85 -10.55 6.06 5.49
CA ALA A 85 -9.19 5.79 5.03
C ALA A 85 -8.42 7.10 4.73
N ASN A 86 -9.10 8.09 4.14
CA ASN A 86 -8.48 9.39 3.86
C ASN A 86 -8.13 10.17 5.14
N ALA A 87 -9.03 10.17 6.13
CA ALA A 87 -8.79 10.84 7.40
C ALA A 87 -7.59 10.22 8.16
N GLN A 88 -7.45 8.90 8.18
CA GLN A 88 -6.37 8.24 8.94
C GLN A 88 -4.95 8.45 8.38
N HIS A 89 -4.80 8.75 7.09
CA HIS A 89 -3.50 8.76 6.42
C HIS A 89 -3.03 10.13 5.93
N TYR A 90 -3.96 11.05 5.64
CA TYR A 90 -3.65 12.31 4.96
C TYR A 90 -4.03 13.55 5.79
N GLU A 91 -4.19 13.39 7.12
CA GLU A 91 -4.45 14.50 8.06
C GLU A 91 -3.22 15.40 8.30
N LEU A 92 -2.01 14.88 8.08
CA LEU A 92 -0.77 15.66 8.25
C LEU A 92 -0.51 16.57 7.05
N PRO A 93 0.08 17.77 7.27
CA PRO A 93 0.40 18.70 6.19
C PRO A 93 1.44 18.11 5.24
N ASP A 94 1.44 18.52 3.97
CA ASP A 94 2.39 18.04 2.96
C ASP A 94 3.86 18.17 3.42
N ALA A 95 4.17 19.23 4.17
CA ALA A 95 5.49 19.49 4.74
C ALA A 95 6.00 18.35 5.65
N PHE A 96 5.11 17.56 6.26
CA PHE A 96 5.49 16.36 7.02
C PHE A 96 6.08 15.30 6.09
N PHE A 97 5.40 15.01 4.98
CA PHE A 97 5.83 14.00 4.01
C PHE A 97 7.13 14.44 3.30
N GLU A 98 7.22 15.72 2.94
CA GLU A 98 8.46 16.31 2.41
C GLU A 98 9.62 16.25 3.40
N ALA A 99 9.34 16.13 4.70
CA ALA A 99 10.37 16.18 5.70
C ALA A 99 11.23 14.90 5.76
N HIS A 100 10.71 13.77 5.32
CA HIS A 100 11.35 12.47 5.53
C HIS A 100 11.21 11.48 4.37
N LEU A 101 10.26 11.69 3.45
CA LEU A 101 10.24 10.96 2.19
C LEU A 101 11.38 11.43 1.27
N GLY A 102 11.57 10.76 0.13
CA GLY A 102 12.58 11.17 -0.84
C GLY A 102 12.17 12.42 -1.63
N PRO A 103 13.05 12.93 -2.51
CA PRO A 103 12.81 14.18 -3.24
C PRO A 103 11.59 14.19 -4.15
N ARG A 104 11.09 13.00 -4.55
CA ARG A 104 9.85 12.86 -5.33
C ARG A 104 8.61 12.77 -4.45
N VAL A 105 8.76 12.74 -3.12
CA VAL A 105 7.67 12.54 -2.14
C VAL A 105 6.90 11.26 -2.49
N LYS A 106 7.62 10.21 -2.88
CA LYS A 106 7.01 8.94 -3.29
C LYS A 106 6.65 8.16 -2.03
N TYR A 107 5.36 8.07 -1.74
CA TYR A 107 4.84 7.29 -0.62
C TYR A 107 4.40 5.89 -1.05
N SER A 108 5.36 5.12 -1.57
CA SER A 108 5.20 3.73 -2.02
C SER A 108 6.59 3.09 -2.22
N CYS A 109 6.66 1.77 -2.37
CA CYS A 109 7.91 1.00 -2.46
C CYS A 109 8.95 1.58 -3.45
N GLY A 110 10.20 1.82 -3.01
CA GLY A 110 11.34 2.17 -3.87
C GLY A 110 12.04 0.95 -4.47
N PHE A 111 12.85 1.13 -5.51
CA PHE A 111 13.54 0.01 -6.21
C PHE A 111 15.04 0.05 -5.97
N TYR A 112 15.62 -1.06 -5.52
CA TYR A 112 17.02 -1.15 -5.07
C TYR A 112 17.75 -2.30 -5.79
N PRO A 113 17.95 -2.20 -7.11
CA PRO A 113 18.48 -3.31 -7.91
C PRO A 113 19.87 -3.77 -7.44
N ARG A 114 20.71 -2.87 -6.92
CA ARG A 114 22.03 -3.20 -6.36
C ARG A 114 22.04 -3.31 -4.84
N GLY A 115 20.99 -2.82 -4.17
CA GLY A 115 20.83 -2.84 -2.72
C GLY A 115 21.59 -1.73 -1.98
N GLY A 116 22.36 -0.89 -2.69
CA GLY A 116 23.14 0.20 -2.12
C GLY A 116 22.59 1.60 -2.42
N GLU A 117 21.44 1.68 -3.09
CA GLU A 117 20.83 2.94 -3.50
C GLU A 117 20.40 3.80 -2.30
N THR A 118 20.58 5.11 -2.41
CA THR A 118 19.93 6.09 -1.53
C THR A 118 18.42 6.14 -1.80
N LEU A 119 17.64 6.72 -0.89
CA LEU A 119 16.19 6.83 -1.07
C LEU A 119 15.84 7.54 -2.37
N ALA A 120 16.53 8.64 -2.68
CA ALA A 120 16.34 9.39 -3.92
C ALA A 120 16.63 8.55 -5.17
N GLN A 121 17.70 7.76 -5.15
CA GLN A 121 18.04 6.85 -6.25
C GLN A 121 16.99 5.75 -6.39
N ALA A 122 16.47 5.22 -5.28
CA ALA A 122 15.48 4.16 -5.29
C ALA A 122 14.09 4.63 -5.74
N GLU A 123 13.70 5.87 -5.42
CA GLU A 123 12.49 6.49 -5.97
C GLU A 123 12.58 6.60 -7.49
N LEU A 124 13.67 7.16 -8.01
CA LEU A 124 13.88 7.32 -9.45
C LEU A 124 13.94 5.96 -10.16
N ALA A 125 14.67 4.99 -9.62
CA ALA A 125 14.77 3.65 -10.20
C ALA A 125 13.39 2.95 -10.28
N MET A 126 12.51 3.17 -9.30
CA MET A 126 11.15 2.62 -9.36
C MET A 126 10.29 3.34 -10.40
N LEU A 127 10.39 4.66 -10.52
CA LEU A 127 9.67 5.44 -11.53
C LEU A 127 10.10 5.05 -12.96
N GLU A 128 11.39 4.84 -13.18
CA GLU A 128 11.93 4.29 -14.43
C GLU A 128 11.40 2.89 -14.71
N CYS A 129 11.34 2.03 -13.69
CA CYS A 129 10.76 0.69 -13.78
C CYS A 129 9.28 0.73 -14.19
N TYR A 130 8.49 1.68 -13.67
CA TYR A 130 7.11 1.89 -14.09
C TYR A 130 7.03 2.27 -15.56
N ALA A 131 7.87 3.20 -16.01
CA ALA A 131 7.86 3.62 -17.41
C ALA A 131 8.20 2.49 -18.39
N GLU A 132 9.19 1.67 -18.05
CA GLU A 132 9.55 0.50 -18.86
C GLU A 132 8.38 -0.50 -18.91
N ARG A 133 7.86 -0.91 -17.76
CA ARG A 133 6.85 -1.98 -17.67
C ARG A 133 5.47 -1.54 -18.16
N ALA A 134 5.10 -0.28 -17.96
CA ALA A 134 3.89 0.32 -18.51
C ALA A 134 4.05 0.73 -19.99
N GLN A 135 5.25 0.63 -20.57
CA GLN A 135 5.55 0.99 -21.96
C GLN A 135 5.14 2.44 -22.26
N LEU A 136 5.61 3.36 -21.41
CA LEU A 136 5.34 4.78 -21.54
C LEU A 136 6.20 5.40 -22.65
N ALA A 137 5.59 6.27 -23.43
CA ALA A 137 6.23 6.97 -24.53
C ALA A 137 5.79 8.43 -24.57
N ASP A 138 6.67 9.29 -25.10
CA ASP A 138 6.35 10.70 -25.29
C ASP A 138 5.25 10.88 -26.34
N GLY A 139 4.30 11.79 -26.09
CA GLY A 139 3.12 12.00 -26.94
C GLY A 139 1.87 11.22 -26.52
N GLN A 140 1.95 10.34 -25.51
CA GLN A 140 0.80 9.63 -24.96
C GLN A 140 -0.07 10.50 -24.05
N ARG A 141 -1.36 10.17 -23.93
CA ARG A 141 -2.23 10.62 -22.83
C ARG A 141 -2.19 9.60 -21.71
N ILE A 142 -1.67 9.99 -20.55
CA ILE A 142 -1.34 9.11 -19.42
C ILE A 142 -2.12 9.53 -18.19
N LEU A 143 -2.86 8.61 -17.57
CA LEU A 143 -3.53 8.80 -16.28
C LEU A 143 -2.71 8.22 -15.14
N ASP A 144 -2.43 9.03 -14.12
CA ASP A 144 -1.99 8.61 -12.78
C ASP A 144 -3.23 8.45 -11.88
N LEU A 145 -3.66 7.21 -11.67
CA LEU A 145 -4.89 6.84 -10.96
C LEU A 145 -4.58 6.53 -9.48
N GLY A 146 -4.94 7.46 -8.59
CA GLY A 146 -4.54 7.43 -7.19
C GLY A 146 -3.17 8.08 -6.98
N CYS A 147 -3.00 9.31 -7.45
CA CYS A 147 -1.68 9.91 -7.67
C CYS A 147 -0.89 10.32 -6.40
N GLY A 148 -1.49 10.29 -5.22
CA GLY A 148 -0.86 10.74 -3.97
C GLY A 148 -0.33 12.18 -4.08
N TRP A 149 0.93 12.41 -3.71
CA TRP A 149 1.61 13.72 -3.89
C TRP A 149 2.16 13.95 -5.30
N GLY A 150 1.73 13.14 -6.28
CA GLY A 150 2.09 13.27 -7.69
C GLY A 150 3.53 12.88 -8.01
N SER A 151 4.12 11.97 -7.23
CA SER A 151 5.49 11.51 -7.46
C SER A 151 5.67 10.95 -8.88
N PHE A 152 4.69 10.20 -9.37
CA PHE A 152 4.68 9.68 -10.75
C PHE A 152 4.24 10.75 -11.74
N ALA A 153 3.08 11.39 -11.54
CA ALA A 153 2.57 12.43 -12.45
C ALA A 153 3.59 13.54 -12.77
N LEU A 154 4.26 14.11 -11.76
CA LEU A 154 5.27 15.15 -11.94
C LEU A 154 6.51 14.62 -12.68
N TRP A 155 6.97 13.42 -12.32
CA TRP A 155 8.12 12.78 -12.99
C TRP A 155 7.80 12.46 -14.46
N ALA A 156 6.63 11.92 -14.75
CA ALA A 156 6.20 11.58 -16.09
C ALA A 156 6.07 12.85 -16.96
N ALA A 157 5.52 13.93 -16.40
CA ALA A 157 5.36 15.20 -17.11
C ALA A 157 6.71 15.84 -17.47
N GLU A 158 7.70 15.76 -16.58
CA GLU A 158 9.09 16.16 -16.86
C GLU A 158 9.76 15.28 -17.92
N ARG A 159 9.54 13.96 -17.83
CA ARG A 159 10.22 12.96 -18.66
C ARG A 159 9.68 12.89 -20.09
N TYR A 160 8.42 13.27 -20.29
CA TYR A 160 7.66 13.17 -21.54
C TYR A 160 6.97 14.50 -21.86
N PRO A 161 7.68 15.50 -22.40
CA PRO A 161 7.15 16.86 -22.56
C PRO A 161 6.03 17.00 -23.60
N ARG A 162 5.87 16.03 -24.52
CA ARG A 162 4.76 15.97 -25.49
C ARG A 162 3.60 15.11 -25.01
N ALA A 163 3.77 14.33 -23.94
CA ALA A 163 2.67 13.58 -23.34
C ALA A 163 1.69 14.52 -22.62
N GLN A 164 0.42 14.12 -22.54
CA GLN A 164 -0.58 14.75 -21.69
C GLN A 164 -0.74 13.92 -20.43
N ILE A 165 -0.31 14.45 -19.29
CA ILE A 165 -0.44 13.76 -18.00
C ILE A 165 -1.70 14.25 -17.29
N VAL A 166 -2.52 13.31 -16.83
CA VAL A 166 -3.68 13.58 -15.97
C VAL A 166 -3.45 12.85 -14.65
N ALA A 167 -3.63 13.53 -13.53
CA ALA A 167 -3.51 12.93 -12.21
C ALA A 167 -4.87 12.99 -11.51
N LEU A 168 -5.35 11.86 -10.98
CA LEU A 168 -6.60 11.79 -10.22
C LEU A 168 -6.28 11.43 -8.76
N SER A 169 -6.60 12.35 -7.86
CA SER A 169 -6.56 12.16 -6.41
C SER A 169 -7.96 12.29 -5.81
N ASN A 170 -8.21 11.64 -4.68
CA ASN A 170 -9.43 11.82 -3.90
C ASN A 170 -9.30 12.93 -2.83
N ALA A 171 -8.12 13.55 -2.68
CA ALA A 171 -7.81 14.52 -1.64
C ALA A 171 -7.51 15.92 -2.22
N HIS A 172 -8.18 16.95 -1.71
CA HIS A 172 -7.99 18.33 -2.17
C HIS A 172 -6.58 18.89 -1.88
N GLY A 173 -5.96 18.51 -0.75
CA GLY A 173 -4.60 18.97 -0.39
C GLY A 173 -3.55 18.54 -1.41
N GLN A 174 -3.61 17.28 -1.85
CA GLN A 174 -2.70 16.72 -2.85
C GLN A 174 -2.75 17.45 -4.19
N ARG A 175 -3.95 17.88 -4.63
CA ARG A 175 -4.07 18.67 -5.85
C ARG A 175 -3.29 19.98 -5.78
N ALA A 176 -3.49 20.75 -4.71
CA ALA A 176 -2.82 22.03 -4.53
C ALA A 176 -1.29 21.87 -4.48
N PHE A 177 -0.82 20.81 -3.79
CA PHE A 177 0.58 20.42 -3.74
C PHE A 177 1.17 20.17 -5.14
N ILE A 178 0.53 19.29 -5.93
CA ILE A 178 1.00 18.91 -7.26
C ILE A 178 1.03 20.10 -8.19
N GLU A 179 -0.04 20.91 -8.22
CA GLU A 179 -0.10 22.11 -9.06
C GLU A 179 0.98 23.14 -8.68
N ALA A 180 1.26 23.31 -7.39
CA ALA A 180 2.34 24.19 -6.93
C ALA A 180 3.71 23.70 -7.38
N ARG A 181 3.98 22.38 -7.26
CA ARG A 181 5.23 21.77 -7.75
C ARG A 181 5.34 21.82 -9.27
N ALA A 182 4.26 21.62 -10.00
CA ALA A 182 4.23 21.76 -11.45
C ALA A 182 4.59 23.18 -11.89
N ARG A 183 3.97 24.21 -11.28
CA ARG A 183 4.31 25.62 -11.53
C ARG A 183 5.77 25.93 -11.22
N GLN A 184 6.30 25.46 -10.09
CA GLN A 184 7.70 25.67 -9.71
C GLN A 184 8.69 25.10 -10.74
N ARG A 185 8.32 23.98 -11.38
CA ARG A 185 9.17 23.27 -12.35
C ARG A 185 8.88 23.64 -13.81
N GLY A 186 7.94 24.57 -14.06
CA GLY A 186 7.55 24.97 -15.42
C GLY A 186 6.83 23.86 -16.20
N ILE A 187 6.18 22.92 -15.51
CA ILE A 187 5.43 21.83 -16.13
C ILE A 187 4.08 22.35 -16.61
N VAL A 188 3.81 22.22 -17.91
CA VAL A 188 2.59 22.74 -18.57
C VAL A 188 1.68 21.64 -19.13
N ASN A 189 2.15 20.40 -19.16
CA ASN A 189 1.47 19.25 -19.74
C ASN A 189 0.82 18.32 -18.69
N LEU A 190 0.57 18.83 -17.47
CA LEU A 190 -0.04 18.12 -16.36
C LEU A 190 -1.37 18.77 -15.96
N SER A 191 -2.43 17.99 -15.87
CA SER A 191 -3.73 18.37 -15.30
C SER A 191 -4.04 17.53 -14.06
N VAL A 192 -4.49 18.17 -12.97
CA VAL A 192 -4.80 17.48 -11.72
C VAL A 192 -6.30 17.58 -11.42
N MET A 193 -6.93 16.43 -11.23
CA MET A 193 -8.35 16.27 -10.95
C MET A 193 -8.54 15.75 -9.53
N THR A 194 -9.64 16.17 -8.91
CA THR A 194 -10.05 15.69 -7.59
C THR A 194 -11.39 14.98 -7.69
N GLY A 195 -11.45 13.72 -7.27
CA GLY A 195 -12.68 12.94 -7.28
C GLY A 195 -12.53 11.55 -6.65
N ASP A 196 -13.63 11.02 -6.11
CA ASP A 196 -13.69 9.63 -5.66
C ASP A 196 -13.81 8.70 -6.87
N ILE A 197 -12.92 7.72 -7.00
CA ILE A 197 -12.89 6.75 -8.10
C ILE A 197 -14.20 5.96 -8.23
N VAL A 198 -14.99 5.82 -7.15
CA VAL A 198 -16.30 5.16 -7.22
C VAL A 198 -17.25 5.95 -8.13
N ASP A 199 -17.29 7.27 -7.98
CA ASP A 199 -18.28 8.14 -8.62
C ASP A 199 -17.73 8.91 -9.84
N PHE A 200 -16.42 9.15 -9.87
CA PHE A 200 -15.77 9.98 -10.88
C PHE A 200 -15.83 9.32 -12.26
N GLU A 201 -16.21 10.05 -13.29
CA GLU A 201 -16.21 9.58 -14.68
C GLU A 201 -15.57 10.65 -15.57
N PHE A 202 -14.72 10.21 -16.50
CA PHE A 202 -14.23 11.08 -17.57
C PHE A 202 -15.33 11.29 -18.62
N GLY A 203 -15.40 12.48 -19.20
CA GLY A 203 -16.41 12.79 -20.20
C GLY A 203 -16.27 11.91 -21.44
N ARG A 204 -17.39 11.42 -22.00
CA ARG A 204 -17.37 10.57 -23.23
C ARG A 204 -16.78 11.27 -24.46
N ALA A 205 -16.74 12.60 -24.45
CA ALA A 205 -16.15 13.40 -25.53
C ALA A 205 -14.63 13.61 -25.35
N GLU A 206 -14.07 13.24 -24.19
CA GLU A 206 -12.63 13.32 -23.98
C GLU A 206 -11.90 12.19 -24.71
N ALA A 207 -10.68 12.48 -25.17
CA ALA A 207 -9.82 11.45 -25.72
C ALA A 207 -9.51 10.37 -24.66
N PRO A 208 -9.53 9.08 -25.03
CA PRO A 208 -9.19 8.01 -24.12
C PRO A 208 -7.70 8.05 -23.73
N PHE A 209 -7.34 7.32 -22.68
CA PHE A 209 -5.95 7.21 -22.23
C PHE A 209 -5.22 6.09 -22.96
N ASP A 210 -4.02 6.39 -23.45
CA ASP A 210 -3.10 5.38 -23.97
C ASP A 210 -2.55 4.51 -22.84
N ARG A 211 -2.32 5.13 -21.67
CA ARG A 211 -1.77 4.46 -20.49
C ARG A 211 -2.51 4.92 -19.24
N ILE A 212 -2.84 3.98 -18.39
CA ILE A 212 -3.28 4.24 -17.01
C ILE A 212 -2.29 3.56 -16.08
N VAL A 213 -1.76 4.29 -15.12
CA VAL A 213 -0.81 3.83 -14.12
C VAL A 213 -1.48 4.01 -12.75
N SER A 214 -1.50 2.96 -11.95
CA SER A 214 -2.00 3.01 -10.58
C SER A 214 -0.97 2.42 -9.62
N ILE A 215 -0.61 3.17 -8.58
CA ILE A 215 0.45 2.83 -7.64
C ILE A 215 -0.13 2.80 -6.23
N GLU A 216 -0.19 1.61 -5.63
CA GLU A 216 -0.66 1.31 -4.27
C GLU A 216 -2.06 1.89 -3.95
N MET A 217 -2.95 1.93 -4.96
CA MET A 217 -4.36 2.33 -4.79
C MET A 217 -5.30 1.12 -4.63
N PHE A 218 -4.98 0.00 -5.28
CA PHE A 218 -5.89 -1.15 -5.42
C PHE A 218 -6.18 -1.82 -4.07
N GLU A 219 -5.26 -1.72 -3.11
CA GLU A 219 -5.34 -2.27 -1.75
C GLU A 219 -6.48 -1.64 -0.93
N HIS A 220 -6.94 -0.45 -1.33
CA HIS A 220 -8.09 0.23 -0.75
C HIS A 220 -9.42 -0.15 -1.41
N MET A 221 -9.38 -0.89 -2.52
CA MET A 221 -10.56 -1.27 -3.30
C MET A 221 -11.10 -2.63 -2.83
N LYS A 222 -12.27 -3.01 -3.34
CA LYS A 222 -12.94 -4.29 -3.04
C LYS A 222 -13.41 -4.97 -4.32
N HIS A 223 -14.36 -4.39 -5.04
CA HIS A 223 -14.86 -5.00 -6.27
C HIS A 223 -13.97 -4.70 -7.49
N TYR A 224 -12.86 -5.43 -7.60
CA TYR A 224 -11.89 -5.27 -8.69
C TYR A 224 -12.48 -5.44 -10.09
N GLY A 225 -13.49 -6.31 -10.27
CA GLY A 225 -14.17 -6.50 -11.57
C GLY A 225 -14.81 -5.20 -12.09
N LEU A 226 -15.74 -4.62 -11.32
CA LEU A 226 -16.36 -3.32 -11.63
C LEU A 226 -15.33 -2.19 -11.80
N LEU A 227 -14.27 -2.16 -10.98
CA LEU A 227 -13.20 -1.18 -11.12
C LEU A 227 -12.47 -1.33 -12.45
N LEU A 228 -12.04 -2.55 -12.80
CA LEU A 228 -11.35 -2.83 -14.06
C LEU A 228 -12.26 -2.58 -15.27
N ALA A 229 -13.55 -2.89 -15.17
CA ALA A 229 -14.55 -2.55 -16.19
C ALA A 229 -14.67 -1.04 -16.39
N LYS A 230 -14.61 -0.26 -15.31
CA LYS A 230 -14.59 1.20 -15.36
C LYS A 230 -13.33 1.72 -16.03
N ILE A 231 -12.16 1.25 -15.61
CA ILE A 231 -10.87 1.62 -16.21
C ILE A 231 -10.81 1.24 -17.69
N ALA A 232 -11.36 0.09 -18.09
CA ALA A 232 -11.40 -0.35 -19.48
C ALA A 232 -12.14 0.62 -20.41
N ARG A 233 -13.18 1.31 -19.90
CA ARG A 233 -13.90 2.35 -20.67
C ARG A 233 -13.07 3.61 -20.89
N TRP A 234 -12.10 3.87 -20.02
CA TRP A 234 -11.23 5.04 -20.12
C TRP A 234 -10.02 4.79 -21.03
N LEU A 235 -9.69 3.53 -21.31
CA LEU A 235 -8.56 3.15 -22.14
C LEU A 235 -8.88 3.20 -23.64
N ALA A 236 -7.89 3.66 -24.40
CA ALA A 236 -7.83 3.48 -25.85
C ALA A 236 -7.83 1.99 -26.20
N ASP A 237 -8.12 1.63 -27.45
CA ASP A 237 -8.24 0.22 -27.85
C ASP A 237 -6.92 -0.56 -27.73
N ASP A 238 -5.79 0.11 -27.97
CA ASP A 238 -4.43 -0.39 -27.72
C ASP A 238 -3.85 0.10 -26.38
N GLY A 239 -4.71 0.68 -25.54
CA GLY A 239 -4.37 1.22 -24.23
C GLY A 239 -3.98 0.13 -23.23
N ARG A 240 -3.12 0.51 -22.28
CA ARG A 240 -2.66 -0.41 -21.21
C ARG A 240 -2.89 0.16 -19.83
N LEU A 241 -3.30 -0.71 -18.91
CA LEU A 241 -3.31 -0.42 -17.47
C LEU A 241 -2.10 -1.10 -16.83
N PHE A 242 -1.30 -0.34 -16.10
CA PHE A 242 -0.24 -0.85 -15.24
C PHE A 242 -0.62 -0.63 -13.78
N VAL A 243 -0.64 -1.70 -12.99
CA VAL A 243 -0.94 -1.67 -11.56
C VAL A 243 0.29 -2.10 -10.78
N HIS A 244 0.69 -1.29 -9.81
CA HIS A 244 1.67 -1.62 -8.79
C HIS A 244 0.94 -1.71 -7.45
N HIS A 245 1.00 -2.86 -6.79
CA HIS A 245 0.37 -3.03 -5.48
C HIS A 245 1.23 -3.93 -4.58
N PHE A 246 1.24 -3.67 -3.29
CA PHE A 246 1.82 -4.59 -2.32
C PHE A 246 0.93 -5.82 -2.16
N ALA A 247 1.55 -6.97 -1.90
CA ALA A 247 0.86 -8.24 -1.82
C ALA A 247 1.61 -9.23 -0.92
N HIS A 248 0.90 -10.25 -0.45
CA HIS A 248 1.53 -11.51 -0.05
C HIS A 248 1.70 -12.39 -1.30
N GLU A 249 2.73 -13.24 -1.35
CA GLU A 249 2.96 -14.16 -2.47
C GLU A 249 1.73 -15.04 -2.77
N THR A 250 1.18 -15.72 -1.75
CA THR A 250 0.08 -16.68 -1.90
C THR A 250 -1.19 -16.35 -1.12
N LEU A 251 -1.11 -15.58 -0.03
CA LEU A 251 -2.25 -15.25 0.82
C LEU A 251 -2.99 -14.00 0.35
N ALA A 252 -4.31 -13.95 0.59
CA ALA A 252 -5.08 -12.73 0.48
C ALA A 252 -6.08 -12.64 1.64
N TYR A 253 -6.18 -11.48 2.27
CA TYR A 253 -7.03 -11.27 3.44
C TYR A 253 -7.32 -9.78 3.66
N HIS A 254 -8.40 -9.48 4.38
CA HIS A 254 -8.67 -8.10 4.79
C HIS A 254 -7.85 -7.68 6.02
N PHE A 255 -7.42 -6.43 6.04
CA PHE A 255 -6.92 -5.79 7.26
C PHE A 255 -8.12 -5.57 8.20
N THR A 256 -8.33 -6.53 9.09
CA THR A 256 -9.45 -6.54 10.03
C THR A 256 -8.93 -6.55 11.45
N SER A 257 -9.54 -5.70 12.27
CA SER A 257 -9.44 -5.80 13.72
C SER A 257 -10.30 -6.98 14.19
N ARG A 258 -9.83 -8.21 13.96
CA ARG A 258 -10.33 -9.35 14.71
C ARG A 258 -9.89 -9.12 16.16
N ASP A 259 -10.86 -8.84 17.02
CA ASP A 259 -10.69 -8.74 18.49
C ASP A 259 -10.10 -7.43 19.06
N GLY A 260 -10.06 -6.33 18.30
CA GLY A 260 -9.64 -5.02 18.82
C GLY A 260 -8.12 -4.86 19.04
N GLY A 261 -7.35 -5.93 18.80
CA GLY A 261 -5.89 -5.99 18.99
C GLY A 261 -5.05 -5.59 17.77
N ASP A 262 -5.63 -5.44 16.58
CA ASP A 262 -4.87 -5.05 15.39
C ASP A 262 -4.62 -3.54 15.35
N TRP A 263 -3.56 -3.14 16.07
CA TRP A 263 -3.06 -1.77 16.13
C TRP A 263 -2.81 -1.17 14.73
N MET A 264 -2.30 -1.97 13.79
CA MET A 264 -1.99 -1.51 12.43
C MET A 264 -3.26 -1.19 11.65
N SER A 265 -4.25 -2.10 11.68
CA SER A 265 -5.55 -1.87 11.05
C SER A 265 -6.27 -0.65 11.67
N ARG A 266 -6.20 -0.48 12.99
CA ARG A 266 -6.89 0.60 13.71
C ARG A 266 -6.38 2.00 13.37
N TYR A 267 -5.07 2.17 13.24
CA TYR A 267 -4.47 3.50 13.05
C TYR A 267 -4.07 3.78 11.60
N PHE A 268 -3.85 2.74 10.79
CA PHE A 268 -3.23 2.92 9.48
C PHE A 268 -3.97 2.22 8.31
N PHE A 269 -4.57 1.04 8.49
CA PHE A 269 -5.14 0.29 7.34
C PHE A 269 -6.63 -0.08 7.49
N THR A 270 -7.46 0.81 8.06
CA THR A 270 -8.88 0.48 8.24
C THR A 270 -9.56 0.23 6.90
N GLY A 271 -10.15 -0.97 6.76
CA GLY A 271 -10.87 -1.37 5.55
C GLY A 271 -9.98 -1.75 4.35
N GLY A 272 -8.66 -1.86 4.54
CA GLY A 272 -7.74 -2.30 3.48
C GLY A 272 -7.81 -3.80 3.19
N THR A 273 -7.21 -4.21 2.08
CA THR A 273 -7.02 -5.61 1.70
C THR A 273 -5.53 -5.86 1.50
N MET A 274 -4.99 -6.95 2.07
CA MET A 274 -3.74 -7.56 1.62
C MET A 274 -4.08 -8.49 0.46
N PRO A 275 -3.76 -8.14 -0.80
CA PRO A 275 -4.00 -9.03 -1.93
C PRO A 275 -2.94 -10.13 -1.99
N SER A 276 -3.26 -11.23 -2.70
CA SER A 276 -2.24 -12.17 -3.16
C SER A 276 -1.64 -11.69 -4.48
N ALA A 277 -0.44 -12.16 -4.81
CA ALA A 277 0.17 -11.87 -6.11
C ALA A 277 -0.71 -12.29 -7.29
N SER A 278 -1.57 -13.31 -7.13
CA SER A 278 -2.48 -13.81 -8.16
C SER A 278 -3.87 -13.19 -8.15
N LEU A 279 -4.22 -12.35 -7.16
CA LEU A 279 -5.61 -11.93 -6.93
C LEU A 279 -6.27 -11.33 -8.18
N LEU A 280 -5.58 -10.42 -8.87
CA LEU A 280 -6.13 -9.74 -10.03
C LEU A 280 -6.29 -10.65 -11.26
N LEU A 281 -5.67 -11.83 -11.28
CA LEU A 281 -5.89 -12.82 -12.35
C LEU A 281 -7.32 -13.38 -12.34
N HIS A 282 -8.06 -13.21 -11.24
CA HIS A 282 -9.45 -13.66 -11.08
C HIS A 282 -10.50 -12.63 -11.51
N PHE A 283 -10.06 -11.48 -12.03
CA PHE A 283 -10.92 -10.38 -12.50
C PHE A 283 -10.46 -9.92 -13.89
N GLN A 284 -10.79 -10.70 -14.92
CA GLN A 284 -10.29 -10.46 -16.29
C GLN A 284 -11.40 -10.38 -17.35
N ASP A 285 -12.58 -9.90 -16.97
CA ASP A 285 -13.73 -9.84 -17.87
C ASP A 285 -13.54 -8.77 -18.96
N ASP A 286 -13.15 -7.55 -18.58
CA ASP A 286 -12.97 -6.41 -19.50
C ASP A 286 -11.49 -6.12 -19.85
N LEU A 287 -10.58 -6.42 -18.92
CA LEU A 287 -9.13 -6.30 -19.08
C LEU A 287 -8.50 -7.67 -18.90
N ARG A 288 -7.41 -7.96 -19.59
CA ARG A 288 -6.64 -9.20 -19.40
C ARG A 288 -5.19 -8.91 -19.04
N VAL A 289 -4.64 -9.70 -18.14
CA VAL A 289 -3.23 -9.65 -17.76
C VAL A 289 -2.39 -10.19 -18.89
N THR A 290 -1.38 -9.41 -19.28
CA THR A 290 -0.40 -9.76 -20.32
C THR A 290 0.96 -10.11 -19.73
N ARG A 291 1.31 -9.46 -18.61
CA ARG A 291 2.56 -9.65 -17.88
C ARG A 291 2.31 -9.40 -16.39
N GLN A 292 3.03 -10.13 -15.57
CA GLN A 292 3.13 -9.90 -14.14
C GLN A 292 4.59 -10.01 -13.72
N TRP A 293 5.01 -9.13 -12.81
CA TRP A 293 6.31 -9.14 -12.18
C TRP A 293 6.16 -9.15 -10.67
N TRP A 294 7.14 -9.76 -10.01
CA TRP A 294 7.27 -9.72 -8.56
C TRP A 294 8.51 -8.93 -8.17
N ILE A 295 8.37 -8.06 -7.18
CA ILE A 295 9.46 -7.35 -6.52
C ILE A 295 9.51 -7.87 -5.09
N ASN A 296 10.66 -8.43 -4.72
CA ASN A 296 10.90 -9.00 -3.40
C ASN A 296 10.68 -7.93 -2.30
N GLY A 297 10.13 -8.34 -1.15
CA GLY A 297 9.79 -7.41 -0.07
C GLY A 297 10.98 -6.64 0.52
N THR A 298 12.21 -7.11 0.34
CA THR A 298 13.41 -6.40 0.83
C THR A 298 13.53 -4.97 0.27
N HIS A 299 12.97 -4.70 -0.91
CA HIS A 299 12.90 -3.36 -1.48
C HIS A 299 12.00 -2.43 -0.66
N TYR A 300 10.80 -2.90 -0.27
CA TYR A 300 9.90 -2.11 0.56
C TYR A 300 10.44 -2.00 2.00
N ALA A 301 11.00 -3.10 2.52
CA ALA A 301 11.63 -3.10 3.83
C ALA A 301 12.76 -2.06 3.94
N ARG A 302 13.58 -1.92 2.90
CA ARG A 302 14.64 -0.91 2.83
C ARG A 302 14.08 0.50 2.71
N THR A 303 13.04 0.68 1.89
CA THR A 303 12.31 1.95 1.77
C THR A 303 11.81 2.43 3.13
N ALA A 304 11.08 1.57 3.86
CA ALA A 304 10.52 1.89 5.17
C ALA A 304 11.60 2.18 6.22
N ASN A 305 12.73 1.47 6.20
CA ASN A 305 13.85 1.78 7.09
C ASN A 305 14.53 3.13 6.75
N GLN A 306 14.63 3.49 5.47
CA GLN A 306 15.15 4.80 5.07
C GLN A 306 14.17 5.93 5.44
N TRP A 307 12.86 5.72 5.32
CA TRP A 307 11.85 6.66 5.83
C TRP A 307 11.92 6.82 7.34
N LEU A 308 12.05 5.72 8.10
CA LEU A 308 12.20 5.77 9.55
C LEU A 308 13.45 6.58 9.96
N ALA A 309 14.59 6.30 9.34
CA ALA A 309 15.83 7.01 9.65
C ALA A 309 15.74 8.51 9.30
N ALA A 310 15.11 8.85 8.18
CA ALA A 310 14.87 10.23 7.79
C ALA A 310 13.87 10.94 8.71
N LEU A 311 12.83 10.24 9.17
CA LEU A 311 11.84 10.76 10.12
C LEU A 311 12.51 11.08 11.47
N ASP A 312 13.35 10.15 11.96
CA ASP A 312 14.10 10.34 13.20
C ASP A 312 15.07 11.54 13.08
N ALA A 313 15.75 11.70 11.95
CA ALA A 313 16.60 12.84 11.67
C ALA A 313 15.83 14.17 11.54
N ALA A 314 14.57 14.12 11.08
CA ALA A 314 13.70 15.28 10.90
C ALA A 314 12.87 15.63 12.13
N ARG A 315 13.04 14.93 13.26
CA ARG A 315 12.21 15.03 14.48
C ARG A 315 11.90 16.47 14.89
N ASP A 316 12.91 17.32 15.00
CA ASP A 316 12.74 18.70 15.48
C ASP A 316 11.94 19.57 14.51
N ARG A 317 11.97 19.23 13.21
CA ARG A 317 11.16 19.89 12.18
C ARG A 317 9.71 19.39 12.18
N VAL A 318 9.49 18.10 12.41
CA VAL A 318 8.14 17.50 12.31
C VAL A 318 7.33 17.61 13.60
N LEU A 319 7.95 17.59 14.79
CA LEU A 319 7.22 17.64 16.06
C LEU A 319 6.31 18.88 16.24
N PRO A 320 6.71 20.09 15.80
CA PRO A 320 5.80 21.23 15.80
C PRO A 320 4.53 20.98 14.97
N MET A 321 4.68 20.39 13.76
CA MET A 321 3.54 20.05 12.90
C MET A 321 2.59 19.06 13.57
N PHE A 322 3.14 18.09 14.32
CA PHE A 322 2.34 17.16 15.10
C PHE A 322 1.64 17.84 16.29
N SER A 323 2.27 18.85 16.88
CA SER A 323 1.67 19.64 17.97
C SER A 323 0.50 20.47 17.46
N ASP A 324 0.61 21.02 16.26
CA ASP A 324 -0.48 21.78 15.62
C ASP A 324 -1.70 20.89 15.31
N VAL A 325 -1.47 19.64 14.87
CA VAL A 325 -2.55 18.72 14.48
C VAL A 325 -3.09 17.91 15.66
N TYR A 326 -2.22 17.40 16.53
CA TYR A 326 -2.58 16.44 17.58
C TYR A 326 -2.46 16.98 19.02
N GLY A 327 -2.01 18.22 19.20
CA GLY A 327 -1.84 18.84 20.52
C GLY A 327 -0.94 18.01 21.44
N ASP A 328 -1.42 17.75 22.66
CA ASP A 328 -0.69 16.99 23.69
C ASP A 328 -0.32 15.55 23.26
N ALA A 329 -0.99 15.02 22.23
CA ALA A 329 -0.72 13.69 21.70
C ALA A 329 0.42 13.66 20.66
N ALA A 330 1.07 14.79 20.36
CA ALA A 330 2.10 14.91 19.32
C ALA A 330 3.23 13.88 19.44
N ALA A 331 3.80 13.73 20.64
CA ALA A 331 4.89 12.79 20.88
C ALA A 331 4.47 11.33 20.69
N ILE A 332 3.24 11.00 21.08
CA ILE A 332 2.65 9.67 20.88
C ILE A 332 2.50 9.41 19.39
N TRP A 333 1.90 10.34 18.66
CA TRP A 333 1.70 10.20 17.22
C TRP A 333 3.02 10.11 16.44
N PHE A 334 4.04 10.88 16.82
CA PHE A 334 5.37 10.75 16.24
C PHE A 334 5.91 9.31 16.41
N GLN A 335 5.79 8.75 17.62
CA GLN A 335 6.18 7.37 17.88
C GLN A 335 5.30 6.35 17.13
N ARG A 336 3.99 6.62 16.94
CA ARG A 336 3.13 5.77 16.10
C ARG A 336 3.62 5.74 14.65
N TRP A 337 4.03 6.87 14.08
CA TRP A 337 4.61 6.90 12.73
C TRP A 337 5.94 6.14 12.64
N ARG A 338 6.80 6.25 13.66
CA ARG A 338 8.00 5.40 13.75
C ARG A 338 7.63 3.91 13.76
N MET A 339 6.69 3.53 14.63
CA MET A 339 6.19 2.16 14.72
C MET A 339 5.56 1.66 13.43
N PHE A 340 4.87 2.52 12.69
CA PHE A 340 4.33 2.20 11.36
C PHE A 340 5.45 1.82 10.39
N TYR A 341 6.50 2.63 10.25
CA TYR A 341 7.62 2.28 9.38
C TYR A 341 8.39 1.05 9.86
N MET A 342 8.50 0.83 11.18
CA MET A 342 9.03 -0.42 11.71
C MET A 342 8.17 -1.62 11.29
N ALA A 343 6.84 -1.53 11.42
CA ALA A 343 5.93 -2.60 11.05
C ALA A 343 6.01 -2.95 9.55
N VAL A 344 6.00 -1.93 8.67
CA VAL A 344 6.20 -2.10 7.23
C VAL A 344 7.56 -2.76 6.96
N ALA A 345 8.63 -2.28 7.60
CA ALA A 345 9.96 -2.85 7.43
C ALA A 345 10.05 -4.32 7.85
N GLU A 346 9.44 -4.69 8.97
CA GLU A 346 9.46 -6.07 9.46
C GLU A 346 8.56 -6.99 8.61
N LEU A 347 7.40 -6.51 8.15
CA LEU A 347 6.47 -7.28 7.31
C LEU A 347 7.11 -7.65 5.98
N PHE A 348 7.53 -6.64 5.21
CA PHE A 348 8.15 -6.87 3.89
C PHE A 348 9.59 -7.41 4.01
N GLY A 349 10.25 -7.26 5.15
CA GLY A 349 11.56 -7.86 5.40
C GLY A 349 11.49 -9.33 5.83
N TYR A 350 10.32 -9.81 6.22
CA TYR A 350 10.13 -11.15 6.78
C TYR A 350 10.57 -12.23 5.80
N ALA A 351 11.24 -13.27 6.33
CA ALA A 351 11.81 -14.36 5.53
C ALA A 351 12.68 -13.88 4.34
N ARG A 352 13.45 -12.79 4.52
CA ARG A 352 14.25 -12.14 3.46
C ARG A 352 13.37 -11.64 2.30
N GLY A 353 12.19 -11.11 2.63
CA GLY A 353 11.20 -10.58 1.69
C GLY A 353 10.51 -11.63 0.81
N GLY A 354 10.49 -12.88 1.29
CA GLY A 354 9.88 -14.00 0.58
C GLY A 354 8.36 -14.08 0.70
N GLU A 355 7.78 -13.63 1.82
CA GLU A 355 6.33 -13.77 2.07
C GLU A 355 5.52 -12.59 1.48
N TRP A 356 5.90 -11.36 1.85
CA TRP A 356 5.28 -10.13 1.33
C TRP A 356 6.23 -9.40 0.39
N GLY A 357 5.67 -8.83 -0.66
CA GLY A 357 6.40 -8.10 -1.68
C GLY A 357 5.47 -7.17 -2.45
N VAL A 358 5.83 -6.90 -3.69
CA VAL A 358 5.04 -6.04 -4.58
C VAL A 358 4.81 -6.75 -5.89
N ALA A 359 3.54 -6.86 -6.28
CA ALA A 359 3.14 -7.31 -7.59
C ALA A 359 2.98 -6.11 -8.53
N GLN A 360 3.53 -6.25 -9.73
CA GLN A 360 3.28 -5.32 -10.82
C GLN A 360 2.60 -6.07 -11.96
N VAL A 361 1.49 -5.54 -12.45
CA VAL A 361 0.62 -6.25 -13.39
C VAL A 361 0.30 -5.32 -14.56
N LEU A 362 0.53 -5.81 -15.78
CA LEU A 362 0.20 -5.10 -17.01
C LEU A 362 -1.03 -5.73 -17.65
N PHE A 363 -2.05 -4.92 -17.86
CA PHE A 363 -3.28 -5.28 -18.52
C PHE A 363 -3.41 -4.62 -19.89
N GLU A 364 -4.17 -5.26 -20.76
CA GLU A 364 -4.70 -4.69 -21.99
C GLU A 364 -6.21 -4.96 -22.09
N LYS A 365 -6.91 -4.22 -22.96
CA LYS A 365 -8.33 -4.46 -23.19
C LYS A 365 -8.57 -5.87 -23.72
N ARG A 366 -9.57 -6.55 -23.17
CA ARG A 366 -10.01 -7.82 -23.71
C ARG A 366 -10.73 -7.55 -25.04
N PRO A 367 -10.36 -8.21 -26.14
CA PRO A 367 -11.11 -8.09 -27.39
C PRO A 367 -12.56 -8.50 -27.14
N MET A 368 -13.52 -7.71 -27.66
CA MET A 368 -14.93 -8.10 -27.57
C MET A 368 -15.09 -9.49 -28.18
N LYS A 369 -15.77 -10.39 -27.46
CA LYS A 369 -16.19 -11.66 -28.05
C LYS A 369 -17.11 -11.32 -29.21
N VAL A 370 -16.66 -11.54 -30.44
CA VAL A 370 -17.55 -11.58 -31.60
C VAL A 370 -18.44 -12.80 -31.35
N THR A 371 -19.67 -12.58 -30.89
CA THR A 371 -20.71 -13.60 -30.92
C THR A 371 -21.02 -13.86 -32.38
N SER A 372 -20.45 -14.92 -32.92
CA SER A 372 -20.77 -15.50 -34.24
C SER A 372 -22.17 -16.08 -34.26
#